data_AF-A0A838RAS4-F1
#
_entry.id   AF-A0A838RAS4-F1
#
_cell.length_a   1.000
_cell.length_b   1.000
_cell.length_c   1.000
_cell.angle_alpha   90.00
_cell.angle_beta   90.00
_cell.angle_gamma   90.00
#
_symmetry.space_group_name_H-M   'P 1'
#
loop_
_entity.id
_entity.type
_entity.pdbx_description
1 polymer ?
#
loop_
_entity_poly.entity_id
_entity_poly.type
_entity_poly.pdbx_seq_one_letter_code
_entity_poly.pdbx_strand_id
1 'polypeptide(L)'
;MSRSTRIIALAAVAVFAACSDRTSPDPLADEPLPARAASSEREVAEPARERLARRLARALADPGFRAVLKRELDRSPVAERKLHLQRLLSANGRVHRAVARLNGESEAAVHADAREAIPLELYFPVPEHRSAWRGDARLLVATAADDHEAPVAFAPSGRRRILDP
;
A
#
# COMPACT_ATOMS: atom_id res chain seq x y z
N MET A 1 -54.84 -7.42 6.44
CA MET A 1 -54.02 -8.55 6.93
C MET A 1 -52.66 -8.01 7.31
N SER A 2 -52.39 -8.04 8.61
CA SER A 2 -51.16 -7.60 9.27
C SER A 2 -50.08 -8.68 9.16
N ARG A 3 -48.81 -8.26 9.15
CA ARG A 3 -47.72 -8.81 9.99
C ARG A 3 -46.43 -8.02 9.77
N SER A 4 -46.23 -7.01 10.60
CA SER A 4 -44.92 -6.43 10.88
C SER A 4 -44.32 -7.18 12.07
N THR A 5 -43.18 -7.81 11.87
CA THR A 5 -42.47 -8.55 12.93
C THR A 5 -41.37 -7.67 13.51
N ARG A 6 -41.48 -7.33 14.80
CA ARG A 6 -40.46 -6.71 15.64
C ARG A 6 -39.81 -7.80 16.51
N ILE A 7 -38.47 -7.87 16.57
CA ILE A 7 -37.71 -8.48 17.67
C ILE A 7 -36.41 -7.65 17.80
N ILE A 8 -36.36 -6.67 18.71
CA ILE A 8 -35.87 -6.71 20.11
C ILE A 8 -34.34 -6.84 20.20
N ALA A 9 -33.73 -5.78 20.73
CA ALA A 9 -32.33 -5.64 21.09
C ALA A 9 -32.01 -6.23 22.46
N LEU A 10 -30.77 -6.67 22.67
CA LEU A 10 -30.01 -6.75 23.93
C LEU A 10 -28.61 -7.33 23.59
N ALA A 11 -27.47 -7.02 24.19
CA ALA A 11 -27.00 -6.03 25.14
C ALA A 11 -25.47 -6.02 25.04
N ALA A 12 -24.84 -4.88 25.32
CA ALA A 12 -23.39 -4.77 25.48
C ALA A 12 -22.94 -5.34 26.83
N VAL A 13 -21.80 -6.04 26.86
CA VAL A 13 -21.01 -6.27 28.07
C VAL A 13 -19.55 -5.94 27.76
N ALA A 14 -18.96 -5.09 28.59
CA ALA A 14 -17.54 -4.74 28.61
C ALA A 14 -16.98 -4.97 30.03
N VAL A 15 -15.64 -4.84 30.13
CA VAL A 15 -14.76 -4.73 31.32
C VAL A 15 -14.39 -6.08 31.99
N PHE A 16 -13.17 -6.43 32.41
CA PHE A 16 -11.92 -5.78 32.91
C PHE A 16 -10.67 -6.56 32.42
N ALA A 17 -9.54 -5.96 32.01
CA ALA A 17 -8.41 -5.38 32.75
C ALA A 17 -7.49 -6.37 33.55
N ALA A 18 -6.23 -6.42 33.09
CA ALA A 18 -4.95 -6.50 33.83
C ALA A 18 -4.44 -7.79 34.53
N CYS A 19 -3.35 -8.31 33.92
CA CYS A 19 -2.01 -8.59 34.48
C CYS A 19 -1.73 -9.69 35.53
N SER A 20 -0.91 -10.64 35.06
CA SER A 20 0.30 -11.23 35.67
C SER A 20 0.16 -12.26 36.78
N ASP A 21 0.60 -13.50 36.49
CA ASP A 21 1.56 -14.17 37.37
C ASP A 21 2.57 -15.01 36.56
N ARG A 22 3.82 -15.00 37.01
CA ARG A 22 5.01 -15.59 36.38
C ARG A 22 5.67 -16.47 37.43
N THR A 23 5.86 -17.77 37.16
CA THR A 23 6.98 -18.58 37.69
C THR A 23 7.07 -19.91 36.94
N SER A 24 8.22 -20.13 36.29
CA SER A 24 8.75 -21.45 35.83
C SER A 24 9.79 -21.94 36.86
N PRO A 25 10.13 -23.24 36.94
CA PRO A 25 11.11 -23.83 36.00
C PRO A 25 10.93 -25.32 35.61
N ASP A 26 11.30 -25.60 34.35
CA ASP A 26 12.04 -26.71 33.67
C ASP A 26 12.44 -28.04 34.41
N PRO A 27 12.91 -29.12 33.74
CA PRO A 27 13.12 -29.38 32.29
C PRO A 27 12.69 -30.77 31.77
N LEU A 28 12.46 -30.93 30.45
CA LEU A 28 12.88 -32.07 29.60
C LEU A 28 12.08 -32.17 28.28
N ALA A 29 12.85 -32.18 27.17
CA ALA A 29 12.54 -32.75 25.86
C ALA A 29 11.36 -32.18 25.06
N ASP A 30 11.67 -31.28 24.13
CA ASP A 30 11.82 -31.63 22.70
C ASP A 30 12.15 -30.36 21.93
N GLU A 31 13.23 -30.37 21.14
CA GLU A 31 13.59 -29.25 20.27
C GLU A 31 12.48 -28.96 19.25
N PRO A 32 11.88 -27.76 19.26
CA PRO A 32 11.13 -27.27 18.12
C PRO A 32 12.13 -26.58 17.17
N LEU A 33 12.29 -27.18 15.99
CA LEU A 33 12.60 -26.62 14.67
C LEU A 33 12.87 -25.10 14.65
N PRO A 34 13.92 -24.62 13.92
CA PRO A 34 14.31 -23.22 13.93
C PRO A 34 13.10 -22.34 13.69
N ALA A 35 12.74 -21.59 14.74
CA ALA A 35 11.72 -20.58 14.70
C ALA A 35 12.03 -19.66 13.52
N ARG A 36 11.17 -19.75 12.51
CA ARG A 36 10.86 -18.74 11.51
C ARG A 36 11.48 -17.39 11.92
N ALA A 37 12.53 -16.97 11.23
CA ALA A 37 13.20 -15.68 11.38
C ALA A 37 12.27 -14.53 10.96
N ALA A 38 11.13 -14.40 11.63
CA ALA A 38 10.10 -13.42 11.37
C ALA A 38 9.58 -12.94 12.71
N SER A 39 10.39 -12.15 13.44
CA SER A 39 9.94 -11.15 14.43
C SER A 39 11.11 -10.56 15.24
N SER A 40 12.18 -10.13 14.58
CA SER A 40 13.19 -9.26 15.22
C SER A 40 13.93 -8.36 14.23
N GLU A 41 13.33 -8.06 13.08
CA GLU A 41 13.62 -6.77 12.45
C GLU A 41 13.04 -5.73 13.39
N ARG A 42 13.87 -4.82 13.92
CA ARG A 42 13.38 -3.54 14.44
C ARG A 42 12.32 -3.07 13.46
N GLU A 43 11.21 -2.51 13.95
CA GLU A 43 10.21 -1.90 13.09
C GLU A 43 10.87 -0.70 12.39
N VAL A 44 11.65 -0.99 11.34
CA VAL A 44 12.29 0.00 10.50
C VAL A 44 11.12 0.64 9.78
N ALA A 45 10.91 1.92 10.08
CA ALA A 45 9.86 2.69 9.45
C ALA A 45 9.97 2.49 7.93
N GLU A 46 8.86 2.07 7.30
CA GLU A 46 8.80 1.86 5.85
C GLU A 46 9.26 3.14 5.13
N PRO A 47 10.22 3.09 4.20
CA PRO A 47 10.73 4.29 3.52
C PRO A 47 9.60 5.08 2.84
N ALA A 48 9.70 6.42 2.78
CA ALA A 48 8.69 7.27 2.14
C ALA A 48 8.32 6.83 0.71
N ARG A 49 9.33 6.38 -0.05
CA ARG A 49 9.17 5.77 -1.37
C ARG A 49 8.18 4.58 -1.37
N GLU A 50 8.34 3.65 -0.43
CA GLU A 50 7.47 2.49 -0.27
C GLU A 50 6.07 2.91 0.21
N ARG A 51 5.98 3.85 1.17
CA ARG A 51 4.68 4.39 1.62
C ARG A 51 3.90 5.02 0.47
N LEU A 52 4.56 5.78 -0.41
CA LEU A 52 3.94 6.35 -1.63
C LEU A 52 3.52 5.26 -2.62
N ALA A 53 4.38 4.27 -2.88
CA ALA A 53 4.08 3.16 -3.76
C ALA A 53 2.84 2.37 -3.30
N ARG A 54 2.76 2.10 -1.98
CA ARG A 54 1.60 1.44 -1.36
C ARG A 54 0.30 2.24 -1.54
N ARG A 55 0.34 3.56 -1.33
CA ARG A 55 -0.84 4.43 -1.52
C ARG A 55 -1.30 4.49 -2.97
N LEU A 56 -0.36 4.54 -3.91
CA LEU A 56 -0.67 4.46 -5.34
C LEU A 56 -1.29 3.10 -5.68
N ALA A 57 -0.74 2.01 -5.17
CA ALA A 57 -1.29 0.68 -5.38
C ALA A 57 -2.73 0.58 -4.89
N ARG A 58 -3.02 1.03 -3.66
CA ARG A 58 -4.38 1.09 -3.12
C ARG A 58 -5.30 1.96 -3.97
N ALA A 59 -4.84 3.12 -4.41
CA ALA A 59 -5.62 3.99 -5.29
C ALA A 59 -5.94 3.32 -6.64
N LEU A 60 -5.07 2.44 -7.16
CA LEU A 60 -5.32 1.66 -8.37
C LEU A 60 -6.42 0.60 -8.21
N ALA A 61 -6.91 0.31 -7.00
CA ALA A 61 -8.12 -0.51 -6.84
C ALA A 61 -9.37 0.19 -7.41
N ASP A 62 -9.39 1.52 -7.43
CA ASP A 62 -10.49 2.32 -7.96
C ASP A 62 -10.42 2.43 -9.50
N PRO A 63 -11.46 2.00 -10.25
CA PRO A 63 -11.47 2.11 -11.71
C PRO A 63 -11.40 3.56 -12.20
N GLY A 64 -12.00 4.50 -11.45
CA GLY A 64 -11.95 5.92 -11.77
C GLY A 64 -10.52 6.42 -11.77
N PHE A 65 -9.78 6.15 -10.71
CA PHE A 65 -8.36 6.50 -10.55
C PHE A 65 -7.48 5.87 -11.62
N ARG A 66 -7.68 4.58 -11.95
CA ARG A 66 -6.95 3.94 -13.06
C ARG A 66 -7.15 4.69 -14.38
N ALA A 67 -8.37 5.10 -14.69
CA ALA A 67 -8.66 5.88 -15.89
C ALA A 67 -8.00 7.27 -15.86
N VAL A 68 -7.90 7.91 -14.68
CA VAL A 68 -7.14 9.16 -14.54
C VAL A 68 -5.67 8.92 -14.84
N LEU A 69 -5.05 7.98 -14.14
CA LEU A 69 -3.63 7.74 -14.25
C LEU A 69 -3.22 7.31 -15.66
N LYS A 70 -4.03 6.47 -16.31
CA LYS A 70 -3.80 6.08 -17.70
C LYS A 70 -3.74 7.30 -18.62
N ARG A 71 -4.67 8.26 -18.47
CA ARG A 71 -4.64 9.49 -19.29
C ARG A 71 -3.43 10.36 -19.01
N GLU A 72 -2.96 10.43 -17.77
CA GLU A 72 -1.74 11.17 -17.45
C GLU A 72 -0.52 10.53 -18.12
N LEU A 73 -0.39 9.20 -18.06
CA LEU A 73 0.66 8.46 -18.75
C LEU A 73 0.57 8.66 -20.27
N ASP A 74 -0.60 8.43 -20.88
CA ASP A 74 -0.79 8.57 -22.34
C ASP A 74 -0.42 9.97 -22.87
N ARG A 75 -0.61 11.01 -22.04
CA ARG A 75 -0.27 12.41 -22.38
C ARG A 75 1.18 12.78 -22.12
N SER A 76 1.93 11.97 -21.37
CA SER A 76 3.32 12.31 -21.05
C SER A 76 4.15 12.41 -22.33
N PRO A 77 4.86 13.53 -22.58
CA PRO A 77 5.78 13.66 -23.70
C PRO A 77 7.14 13.02 -23.42
N VAL A 78 7.39 12.53 -22.21
CA VAL A 78 8.66 11.93 -21.81
C VAL A 78 8.78 10.53 -22.39
N ALA A 79 10.02 10.09 -22.68
CA ALA A 79 10.32 8.72 -23.08
C ALA A 79 9.65 7.71 -22.14
N GLU A 80 9.19 6.58 -22.70
CA GLU A 80 8.42 5.55 -21.99
C GLU A 80 7.13 6.03 -21.32
N ARG A 81 6.68 7.26 -21.62
CA ARG A 81 5.51 7.90 -21.01
C ARG A 81 5.68 8.12 -19.49
N LYS A 82 6.91 8.31 -19.02
CA LYS A 82 7.24 8.55 -17.60
C LYS A 82 6.52 9.77 -17.03
N LEU A 83 6.14 9.68 -15.76
CA LEU A 83 5.61 10.80 -14.98
C LEU A 83 6.51 11.08 -13.78
N HIS A 84 6.83 12.34 -13.52
CA HIS A 84 7.49 12.74 -12.27
C HIS A 84 6.48 12.71 -11.11
N LEU A 85 6.64 11.78 -10.18
CA LEU A 85 5.61 11.46 -9.19
C LEU A 85 5.32 12.65 -8.26
N GLN A 86 6.32 13.38 -7.80
CA GLN A 86 6.10 14.55 -6.94
C GLN A 86 5.36 15.68 -7.67
N ARG A 87 5.51 15.79 -8.99
CA ARG A 87 4.77 16.79 -9.78
C ARG A 87 3.30 16.37 -9.88
N LEU A 88 3.07 15.08 -10.12
CA LEU A 88 1.75 14.46 -10.14
C LEU A 88 1.03 14.58 -8.78
N LEU A 89 1.78 14.46 -7.67
CA LEU A 89 1.31 14.53 -6.29
C LEU A 89 1.47 15.90 -5.62
N SER A 90 1.55 16.98 -6.41
CA SER A 90 1.57 18.34 -5.87
C SER A 90 0.31 18.61 -5.02
N ALA A 91 0.45 19.41 -3.96
CA ALA A 91 -0.51 19.52 -2.84
C ALA A 91 -1.95 19.96 -3.22
N ASN A 92 -2.18 20.43 -4.45
CA ASN A 92 -3.50 20.84 -4.95
C ASN A 92 -3.96 20.03 -6.19
N GLY A 93 -3.17 19.01 -6.57
CA GLY A 93 -3.37 18.21 -7.76
C GLY A 93 -4.56 17.26 -7.64
N ARG A 94 -5.25 17.01 -8.75
CA ARG A 94 -6.38 16.05 -8.80
C ARG A 94 -5.96 14.64 -8.38
N VAL A 95 -4.74 14.22 -8.74
CA VAL A 95 -4.22 12.88 -8.40
C VAL A 95 -3.88 12.81 -6.92
N HIS A 96 -3.22 13.83 -6.36
CA HIS A 96 -2.91 13.93 -4.93
C HIS A 96 -4.16 13.79 -4.05
N ARG A 97 -5.19 14.60 -4.31
CA ARG A 97 -6.48 14.52 -3.61
C ARG A 97 -7.14 13.15 -3.71
N ALA A 98 -7.08 12.54 -4.90
CA ALA A 98 -7.63 11.21 -5.10
C ALA A 98 -6.87 10.15 -4.31
N VAL A 99 -5.53 10.21 -4.27
CA VAL A 99 -4.70 9.29 -3.47
C VAL A 99 -5.01 9.44 -1.99
N ALA A 100 -5.06 10.65 -1.45
CA ALA A 100 -5.40 10.90 -0.05
C ALA A 100 -6.78 10.31 0.30
N ARG A 101 -7.81 10.66 -0.47
CA ARG A 101 -9.18 10.18 -0.29
C ARG A 101 -9.29 8.66 -0.36
N LEU A 102 -8.69 8.03 -1.37
CA LEU A 102 -8.79 6.58 -1.59
C LEU A 102 -8.01 5.76 -0.55
N ASN A 103 -7.09 6.39 0.18
CA ASN A 103 -6.36 5.77 1.28
C ASN A 103 -6.95 6.11 2.67
N GLY A 104 -7.95 7.00 2.75
CA GLY A 104 -8.48 7.47 4.03
C GLY A 104 -7.47 8.32 4.82
N GLU A 105 -6.55 8.99 4.12
CA GLU A 105 -5.46 9.77 4.70
C GLU A 105 -5.62 11.26 4.40
N SER A 106 -4.92 12.11 5.16
CA SER A 106 -4.89 13.54 4.88
C SER A 106 -4.02 13.85 3.65
N GLU A 107 -4.41 14.87 2.90
CA GLU A 107 -3.62 15.43 1.81
C GLU A 107 -2.21 15.85 2.28
N ALA A 108 -2.11 16.38 3.50
CA ALA A 108 -0.85 16.76 4.11
C ALA A 108 0.10 15.57 4.34
N ALA A 109 -0.42 14.40 4.76
CA ALA A 109 0.40 13.21 4.95
C ALA A 109 0.97 12.68 3.63
N VAL A 110 0.16 12.64 2.56
CA VAL A 110 0.63 12.25 1.22
C VAL A 110 1.69 13.24 0.70
N HIS A 111 1.48 14.54 0.95
CA HIS A 111 2.43 15.57 0.52
C HIS A 111 3.74 15.53 1.31
N ALA A 112 3.69 15.23 2.62
CA ALA A 112 4.87 15.07 3.45
C ALA A 112 5.76 13.92 2.94
N ASP A 113 5.17 12.76 2.67
CA ASP A 113 5.91 11.61 2.12
C ASP A 113 6.47 11.91 0.72
N ALA A 114 5.73 12.65 -0.12
CA ALA A 114 6.21 13.08 -1.43
C ALA A 114 7.43 14.01 -1.34
N ARG A 115 7.54 14.81 -0.25
CA ARG A 115 8.69 15.68 0.02
C ARG A 115 9.87 14.94 0.66
N GLU A 116 9.60 13.92 1.46
CA GLU A 116 10.63 13.10 2.11
C GLU A 116 11.31 12.14 1.13
N ALA A 117 10.55 11.60 0.17
CA ALA A 117 11.09 10.70 -0.83
C ALA A 117 12.08 11.40 -1.78
N ILE A 118 13.09 10.66 -2.23
CA ILE A 118 13.90 11.03 -3.40
C ILE A 118 12.99 11.33 -4.61
N PRO A 119 13.42 12.10 -5.62
CA PRO A 119 12.66 12.26 -6.86
C PRO A 119 12.29 10.89 -7.47
N LEU A 120 11.00 10.66 -7.73
CA LEU A 120 10.50 9.37 -8.22
C LEU A 120 9.86 9.52 -9.60
N GLU A 121 10.09 8.52 -10.44
CA GLU A 121 9.40 8.37 -11.73
C GLU A 121 8.38 7.24 -11.67
N LEU A 122 7.23 7.44 -12.31
CA LEU A 122 6.21 6.43 -12.48
C LEU A 122 6.08 6.09 -13.97
N TYR A 123 6.24 4.82 -14.32
CA TYR A 123 6.17 4.33 -15.70
C TYR A 123 5.87 2.83 -15.78
N PHE A 124 5.58 2.37 -17.00
CA PHE A 124 5.52 0.95 -17.33
C PHE A 124 6.82 0.57 -18.04
N PRO A 125 7.67 -0.28 -17.44
CA PRO A 125 8.99 -0.59 -17.99
C PRO A 125 8.92 -1.39 -19.31
N VAL A 126 7.90 -2.25 -19.44
CA VAL A 126 7.72 -3.10 -20.62
C VAL A 126 6.73 -2.42 -21.58
N PRO A 127 7.14 -2.04 -22.80
CA PRO A 127 6.27 -1.38 -23.79
C PRO A 127 5.00 -2.15 -24.11
N GLU A 128 5.10 -3.48 -24.20
CA GLU A 128 4.00 -4.38 -24.51
C GLU A 128 2.94 -4.30 -23.39
N HIS A 129 3.36 -4.36 -22.13
CA HIS A 129 2.47 -4.20 -20.98
C HIS A 129 1.77 -2.85 -20.97
N ARG A 130 2.52 -1.77 -21.26
CA ARG A 130 1.95 -0.42 -21.38
C ARG A 130 0.89 -0.34 -22.48
N SER A 131 1.20 -0.90 -23.65
CA SER A 131 0.31 -0.89 -24.81
C SER A 131 -0.92 -1.76 -24.63
N ALA A 132 -0.82 -2.84 -23.83
CA ALA A 132 -1.91 -3.78 -23.57
C ALA A 132 -2.81 -3.35 -22.40
N TRP A 133 -2.30 -2.56 -21.46
CA TRP A 133 -3.07 -2.16 -20.29
C TRP A 133 -4.28 -1.29 -20.67
N ARG A 134 -5.48 -1.75 -20.31
CA ARG A 134 -6.76 -1.06 -20.59
C ARG A 134 -7.35 -0.41 -19.35
N GLY A 135 -6.57 -0.25 -18.28
CA GLY A 135 -7.08 0.22 -16.99
C GLY A 135 -7.68 -0.91 -16.16
N ASP A 136 -7.24 -2.16 -16.35
CA ASP A 136 -7.61 -3.26 -15.46
C ASP A 136 -6.80 -3.26 -14.15
N ALA A 137 -7.23 -4.06 -13.18
CA ALA A 137 -6.70 -4.06 -11.81
C ALA A 137 -5.49 -5.00 -11.59
N ARG A 138 -5.00 -5.70 -12.62
CA ARG A 138 -3.87 -6.65 -12.48
C ARG A 138 -2.52 -5.93 -12.55
N LEU A 139 -2.34 -4.96 -11.66
CA LEU A 139 -1.14 -4.15 -11.57
C LEU A 139 -0.44 -4.35 -10.24
N LEU A 140 0.88 -4.26 -10.29
CA LEU A 140 1.72 -4.07 -9.12
C LEU A 140 2.39 -2.71 -9.23
N VAL A 141 2.50 -1.99 -8.11
CA VAL A 141 3.36 -0.82 -8.02
C VAL A 141 4.65 -1.27 -7.35
N ALA A 142 5.69 -1.41 -8.16
CA ALA A 142 7.01 -1.81 -7.70
C ALA A 142 7.91 -0.60 -7.51
N THR A 143 8.87 -0.72 -6.60
CA THR A 143 9.84 0.30 -6.31
C THR A 143 11.13 -0.32 -5.78
N ALA A 144 12.28 0.20 -6.24
CA ALA A 144 13.61 -0.19 -5.78
C ALA A 144 14.36 1.08 -5.37
N ALA A 145 15.27 0.99 -4.38
CA ALA A 145 16.16 2.12 -4.09
C ALA A 145 17.30 2.18 -5.10
N ASP A 146 17.85 1.01 -5.47
CA ASP A 146 19.00 0.85 -6.34
C ASP A 146 18.76 -0.23 -7.40
N ASP A 147 19.49 -0.18 -8.52
CA ASP A 147 19.33 -1.10 -9.67
C ASP A 147 19.60 -2.57 -9.33
N HIS A 148 20.34 -2.84 -8.25
CA HIS A 148 20.71 -4.19 -7.80
C HIS A 148 19.88 -4.69 -6.62
N GLU A 149 18.92 -3.89 -6.14
CA GLU A 149 18.03 -4.28 -5.05
C GLU A 149 16.79 -5.00 -5.60
N ALA A 150 16.37 -6.07 -4.91
CA ALA A 150 15.12 -6.75 -5.21
C ALA A 150 13.93 -5.77 -5.07
N PRO A 151 13.13 -5.53 -6.13
CA PRO A 151 12.06 -4.54 -6.08
C PRO A 151 11.00 -4.92 -5.06
N VAL A 152 10.55 -3.94 -4.28
CA VAL A 152 9.41 -4.09 -3.39
C VAL A 152 8.15 -3.67 -4.13
N ALA A 153 7.16 -4.55 -4.18
CA ALA A 153 5.93 -4.33 -4.90
C ALA A 153 4.68 -4.39 -4.00
N PHE A 154 3.70 -3.57 -4.37
CA PHE A 154 2.40 -3.49 -3.71
C PHE A 154 1.28 -3.83 -4.69
N ALA A 155 0.44 -4.78 -4.28
CA ALA A 155 -0.81 -5.09 -4.99
C ALA A 155 -1.90 -4.05 -4.69
N PRO A 156 -3.02 -3.98 -5.43
CA PRO A 156 -4.08 -3.00 -5.17
C PRO A 156 -4.75 -3.14 -3.80
N SER A 157 -4.59 -4.27 -3.13
CA SER A 157 -4.98 -4.44 -1.73
C SER A 157 -4.03 -3.75 -0.73
N GLY A 158 -2.91 -3.20 -1.19
CA GLY A 158 -1.80 -2.73 -0.37
C GLY A 158 -0.88 -3.85 0.14
N ARG A 159 -1.09 -5.10 -0.26
CA ARG A 159 -0.23 -6.22 0.14
C ARG A 159 1.18 -6.05 -0.46
N ARG A 160 2.18 -5.96 0.42
CA ARG A 160 3.61 -5.94 0.10
C ARG A 160 4.09 -7.32 -0.36
N ARG A 161 5.02 -7.35 -1.32
CA ARG A 161 5.82 -8.51 -1.72
C ARG A 161 7.16 -8.05 -2.23
N ILE A 162 8.18 -8.88 -2.09
CA ILE A 162 9.47 -8.68 -2.77
C ILE A 162 9.37 -9.41 -4.11
N LEU A 163 9.84 -8.79 -5.18
CA LEU A 163 9.92 -9.39 -6.51
C LEU A 163 11.29 -10.02 -6.69
N ASP A 164 11.31 -11.16 -7.38
CA ASP A 164 12.57 -11.75 -7.83
C ASP A 164 13.18 -10.83 -8.92
N PRO A 165 14.47 -10.48 -8.81
CA PRO A 165 15.15 -9.60 -9.77
C PRO A 165 15.34 -10.24 -11.15
#